data_AF-A0A831VQJ2-F1
#
_entry.id   AF-A0A831VQJ2-F1
#
_cell.length_a   1.000
_cell.length_b   1.000
_cell.length_c   1.000
_cell.angle_alpha   90.00
_cell.angle_beta   90.00
_cell.angle_gamma   90.00
#
_symmetry.space_group_name_H-M   'P 1'
#
loop_
_entity.id
_entity.type
_entity.pdbx_description
1 polymer ?
#
loop_
_entity_poly.entity_id
_entity_poly.type
_entity_poly.pdbx_seq_one_letter_code
_entity_poly.pdbx_strand_id
1 'polypeptide(L)'
;MKTGLLNILKGTFLISGDAPKNWLFIIFTSFLATIMIGSSHSADKKVHQIAALNEEVKELRSEFVDVRSDMQQLKLESTVMHIVEVNGLFPSQVPPKQIKVKSQINQNPKSTVIPKSKD
;
A
#
# COMPACT_ATOMS: atom_id res chain seq x y z
N MET A 1 56.09 15.76 29.14
CA MET A 1 54.77 15.72 28.47
C MET A 1 54.36 17.03 27.78
N LYS A 2 54.69 18.22 28.31
CA LYS A 2 54.28 19.51 27.72
C LYS A 2 55.01 19.90 26.42
N THR A 3 56.18 19.34 26.15
CA THR A 3 57.01 19.66 24.97
C THR A 3 56.46 19.14 23.64
N GLY A 4 55.80 17.97 23.63
CA GLY A 4 55.23 17.38 22.41
C GLY A 4 54.12 18.23 21.78
N LEU A 5 53.18 18.70 22.61
CA LEU A 5 52.09 19.59 22.16
C LEU A 5 52.61 20.95 21.69
N LEU A 6 53.61 21.51 22.39
CA LEU A 6 54.24 22.77 22.00
C LEU A 6 55.00 22.66 20.67
N ASN A 7 55.59 21.51 20.37
CA ASN A 7 56.29 21.27 19.11
C ASN A 7 55.34 21.12 17.91
N ILE A 8 54.15 20.55 18.14
CA ILE A 8 53.07 20.49 17.14
C ILE A 8 52.54 21.90 16.87
N LEU A 9 52.30 22.70 17.92
CA LEU A 9 51.83 24.08 17.79
C LEU A 9 52.87 25.02 17.17
N LYS A 10 54.16 24.78 17.41
CA LYS A 10 55.29 25.52 16.81
C LYS A 10 55.62 25.10 15.38
N GLY A 11 54.85 24.17 14.79
CA GLY A 11 55.02 23.77 13.40
C GLY A 11 56.29 22.95 13.13
N THR A 12 56.91 22.35 14.15
CA THR A 12 58.10 21.50 13.92
C THR A 12 57.76 20.32 13.01
N PHE A 13 56.51 19.84 13.04
CA PHE A 13 55.99 18.80 12.15
C PHE A 13 56.08 19.19 10.66
N LEU A 14 56.01 20.48 10.32
CA LEU A 14 56.06 20.97 8.95
C LEU A 14 57.49 21.11 8.40
N ILE A 15 58.50 21.25 9.27
CA ILE A 15 59.88 21.65 8.93
C ILE A 15 60.94 20.60 9.32
N SER A 16 60.57 19.58 10.09
CA SER A 16 61.46 18.45 10.40
C SER A 16 61.76 17.61 9.16
N GLY A 17 62.75 16.70 9.21
CA GLY A 17 63.17 15.87 8.07
C GLY A 17 62.06 15.05 7.36
N ASP A 18 60.89 14.89 7.99
CA ASP A 18 59.68 14.24 7.44
C ASP A 18 58.66 15.21 6.81
N ALA A 19 59.03 16.48 6.58
CA ALA A 19 58.20 17.52 5.97
C ALA A 19 57.32 17.09 4.77
N PRO A 20 57.80 16.30 3.77
CA PRO A 20 56.95 15.92 2.64
C PRO A 20 55.75 15.05 3.04
N LYS A 21 55.91 14.15 4.02
CA LYS A 21 54.82 13.28 4.50
C LYS A 21 53.75 14.08 5.26
N ASN A 22 54.18 15.11 5.97
CA ASN A 22 53.33 15.94 6.81
C ASN A 22 52.53 16.95 5.99
N TRP A 23 53.08 17.43 4.87
CA TRP A 23 52.35 18.25 3.91
C TRP A 23 51.23 17.47 3.22
N LEU A 24 51.50 16.22 2.82
CA LEU A 24 50.49 15.31 2.26
C LEU A 24 49.35 15.05 3.25
N PHE A 25 49.65 14.92 4.54
CA PHE A 25 48.65 14.72 5.60
C PHE A 25 47.71 15.92 5.77
N ILE A 26 48.22 17.15 5.63
CA ILE A 26 47.39 18.37 5.70
C ILE A 26 46.46 18.46 4.49
N ILE A 27 46.95 18.17 3.29
CA ILE A 27 46.13 18.12 2.08
C ILE A 27 45.05 17.05 2.22
N PHE A 28 45.40 15.87 2.73
CA PHE A 28 44.44 14.81 2.99
C PHE A 28 43.33 15.25 3.96
N THR A 29 43.69 15.91 5.06
CA THR A 29 42.73 16.38 6.06
C THR A 29 41.84 17.51 5.50
N SER A 30 42.41 18.43 4.74
CA SER A 30 41.67 19.50 4.06
C SER A 30 40.70 18.95 2.99
N PHE A 31 41.14 17.95 2.23
CA PHE A 31 40.31 17.25 1.27
C PHE A 31 39.16 16.51 1.95
N LEU A 32 39.42 15.81 3.05
CA LEU A 32 38.41 15.12 3.83
C LEU A 32 37.37 16.10 4.42
N ALA A 33 37.82 17.26 4.91
CA ALA A 33 36.94 18.33 5.37
C ALA A 33 36.05 18.85 4.22
N THR A 34 36.60 19.02 3.03
CA THR A 34 35.86 19.46 1.84
C THR A 34 34.79 18.43 1.44
N ILE A 35 35.13 17.14 1.44
CA ILE A 35 34.16 16.05 1.20
C ILE A 35 33.04 16.08 2.23
N MET A 36 33.38 16.27 3.50
CA MET A 36 32.38 16.27 4.57
C MET A 36 31.37 17.42 4.39
N ILE A 37 31.84 18.61 4.04
CA ILE A 37 30.98 19.78 3.74
C ILE A 37 30.07 19.49 2.54
N GLY A 38 30.60 18.91 1.45
CA GLY A 38 29.81 18.59 0.25
C GLY A 38 28.78 17.47 0.47
N SER A 39 29.12 16.48 1.30
CA SER A 39 28.23 15.39 1.68
C SER A 39 27.04 15.89 2.49
N SER A 40 27.27 16.77 3.48
CA SER A 40 26.20 17.34 4.31
C SER A 40 25.16 18.08 3.48
N HIS A 41 25.58 18.96 2.57
CA HIS A 41 24.62 19.73 1.76
C HIS A 41 23.77 18.85 0.82
N SER A 42 24.33 17.73 0.36
CA SER A 42 23.59 16.75 -0.44
C SER A 42 22.56 15.97 0.38
N ALA A 43 22.83 15.76 1.67
CA ALA A 43 21.88 15.15 2.60
C ALA A 43 20.68 16.08 2.84
N ASP A 44 20.91 17.37 3.06
CA ASP A 44 19.85 18.36 3.27
C ASP A 44 18.89 18.43 2.06
N LYS A 45 19.44 18.49 0.84
CA LYS A 45 18.63 18.51 -0.39
C LYS A 45 17.80 17.24 -0.55
N LYS A 46 18.35 16.07 -0.22
CA LYS A 46 17.62 14.79 -0.26
C LYS A 46 16.48 14.78 0.76
N VAL A 47 16.69 15.29 1.97
CA VAL A 47 15.64 15.34 3.00
C VAL A 47 14.47 16.21 2.57
N HIS A 48 14.73 17.39 1.99
CA HIS A 48 13.66 18.22 1.44
C HIS A 48 12.90 17.53 0.31
N GLN A 49 13.61 16.85 -0.59
CA GLN A 49 12.97 16.09 -1.67
C GLN A 49 12.13 14.93 -1.12
N ILE A 50 12.60 14.23 -0.09
CA ILE A 50 11.86 13.15 0.57
C ILE A 50 10.58 13.70 1.21
N ALA A 51 10.65 14.85 1.87
CA ALA A 51 9.48 15.49 2.47
C ALA A 51 8.42 15.85 1.43
N ALA A 52 8.83 16.44 0.30
CA ALA A 52 7.92 16.75 -0.81
C ALA A 52 7.26 15.49 -1.39
N LEU A 53 8.07 14.45 -1.65
CA LEU A 53 7.57 13.19 -2.22
C LEU A 53 6.64 12.45 -1.25
N ASN A 54 6.86 12.55 0.06
CA ASN A 54 6.00 11.94 1.06
C ASN A 54 4.62 12.61 1.11
N GLU A 55 4.55 13.94 0.94
CA GLU A 55 3.27 14.63 0.88
C GLU A 55 2.48 14.21 -0.37
N GLU A 56 3.12 14.06 -1.52
CA GLU A 56 2.48 13.55 -2.75
C GLU A 56 1.95 12.12 -2.56
N VAL A 57 2.73 11.23 -1.94
CA VAL A 57 2.29 9.86 -1.63
C VAL A 57 1.09 9.86 -0.68
N LYS A 58 1.08 10.77 0.30
CA LYS A 58 -0.01 10.92 1.27
C LYS A 58 -1.28 11.44 0.61
N GLU A 59 -1.17 12.42 -0.29
CA GLU A 59 -2.27 12.93 -1.10
C GLU A 59 -2.91 11.81 -1.94
N LEU A 60 -2.10 11.08 -2.73
CA LEU A 60 -2.58 9.94 -3.52
C LEU A 60 -3.22 8.85 -2.66
N ARG A 61 -2.67 8.59 -1.47
CA ARG A 61 -3.27 7.63 -0.53
C ARG A 61 -4.63 8.08 -0.02
N SER A 62 -4.79 9.37 0.23
CA SER A 62 -6.08 9.94 0.65
C SER A 62 -7.11 9.74 -0.44
N GLU A 63 -6.77 10.14 -1.68
CA GLU A 63 -7.64 9.97 -2.84
C GLU A 63 -8.03 8.50 -3.06
N PHE A 64 -7.08 7.58 -2.97
CA PHE A 64 -7.36 6.15 -3.09
C PHE A 64 -8.34 5.64 -2.02
N VAL A 65 -8.20 6.11 -0.77
CA VAL A 65 -9.08 5.71 0.32
C VAL A 65 -10.49 6.26 0.12
N ASP A 66 -10.60 7.51 -0.32
CA ASP A 66 -11.90 8.16 -0.61
C ASP A 66 -12.63 7.42 -1.74
N VAL A 67 -11.96 7.21 -2.88
CA VAL A 67 -12.54 6.48 -4.02
C VAL A 67 -12.93 5.04 -3.64
N ARG A 68 -12.12 4.37 -2.81
CA ARG A 68 -12.46 3.03 -2.32
C ARG A 68 -13.72 3.03 -1.44
N SER A 69 -13.87 4.05 -0.58
CA SER A 69 -15.06 4.22 0.26
C SER A 69 -16.30 4.41 -0.60
N ASP A 70 -16.23 5.27 -1.61
CA ASP A 70 -17.35 5.53 -2.53
C ASP A 70 -17.77 4.26 -3.29
N MET A 71 -16.79 3.53 -3.82
CA MET A 71 -17.03 2.23 -4.45
C MET A 71 -17.69 1.21 -3.52
N GLN A 72 -17.33 1.23 -2.23
CA GLN A 72 -17.94 0.33 -1.24
C GLN A 72 -19.39 0.72 -0.95
N GLN A 73 -19.69 2.03 -0.87
CA GLN A 73 -21.07 2.52 -0.71
C GLN A 73 -21.95 2.19 -1.91
N LEU A 74 -21.40 2.27 -3.13
CA LEU A 74 -22.08 1.89 -4.36
C LEU A 74 -22.40 0.38 -4.44
N LYS A 75 -21.60 -0.46 -3.76
CA LYS A 75 -21.84 -1.92 -3.71
C LYS A 75 -22.94 -2.34 -2.73
N LEU A 76 -23.45 -1.43 -1.89
CA LEU A 76 -24.53 -1.76 -0.96
C LEU A 76 -25.82 -2.05 -1.71
N GLU A 77 -26.51 -3.12 -1.30
CA GLU A 77 -27.81 -3.51 -1.87
C GLU A 77 -28.83 -2.38 -1.78
N SER A 78 -28.83 -1.62 -0.68
CA SER A 78 -29.68 -0.44 -0.50
C SER A 78 -29.42 0.64 -1.54
N THR A 79 -28.16 0.90 -1.88
CA THR A 79 -27.76 1.90 -2.89
C THR A 79 -28.19 1.43 -4.27
N VAL A 80 -27.95 0.16 -4.60
CA VAL A 80 -28.40 -0.43 -5.86
C VAL A 80 -29.92 -0.38 -5.96
N MET A 81 -30.65 -0.71 -4.89
CA MET A 81 -32.11 -0.65 -4.81
C MET A 81 -32.64 0.77 -5.09
N HIS A 82 -32.04 1.78 -4.47
CA HIS A 82 -32.44 3.18 -4.67
C HIS A 82 -32.17 3.67 -6.11
N ILE A 83 -31.12 3.18 -6.77
CA ILE A 83 -30.82 3.51 -8.18
C ILE A 83 -31.82 2.84 -9.12
N VAL A 84 -32.18 1.58 -8.88
CA VAL A 84 -33.09 0.82 -9.76
C VAL A 84 -34.57 1.14 -9.52
N GLU A 85 -34.92 1.70 -8.36
CA GLU A 85 -36.28 2.16 -8.03
C GLU A 85 -36.78 3.24 -9.00
N VAL A 86 -35.91 4.16 -9.42
CA VAL A 86 -36.23 5.17 -10.45
C VAL A 86 -36.63 4.52 -11.78
N ASN A 87 -36.10 3.33 -12.06
CA ASN A 87 -36.41 2.55 -13.26
C ASN A 87 -37.63 1.62 -13.05
N GLY A 88 -38.34 1.73 -11.93
CA GLY A 88 -39.52 0.93 -11.59
C GLY A 88 -39.23 -0.52 -11.21
N LEU A 89 -37.99 -0.84 -10.86
CA LEU A 89 -37.57 -2.18 -10.46
C LEU A 89 -37.58 -2.29 -8.94
N PHE A 90 -38.26 -3.32 -8.42
CA PHE A 90 -38.41 -3.57 -6.99
C PHE A 90 -37.99 -4.99 -6.62
N PRO A 91 -37.44 -5.20 -5.40
CA PRO A 91 -37.16 -6.55 -4.91
C PRO A 91 -38.44 -7.37 -4.79
N SER A 92 -38.37 -8.66 -5.11
CA SER A 92 -39.50 -9.58 -4.96
C SER A 92 -39.75 -9.88 -3.49
N GLN A 93 -40.91 -9.46 -2.98
CA GLN A 93 -41.38 -9.77 -1.62
C GLN A 93 -41.71 -11.27 -1.43
N VAL A 94 -41.88 -12.01 -2.52
CA VAL A 94 -42.22 -13.44 -2.52
C VAL A 94 -41.03 -14.27 -3.01
N PRO A 95 -40.72 -15.40 -2.34
CA PRO A 95 -39.62 -16.27 -2.73
C PRO A 95 -39.90 -16.93 -4.10
N PRO A 96 -38.86 -17.17 -4.92
CA PRO A 96 -39.01 -17.81 -6.22
C PRO A 96 -39.53 -19.25 -6.08
N LYS A 97 -40.51 -19.61 -6.91
CA LYS A 97 -41.07 -20.96 -6.95
C LYS A 97 -40.22 -21.86 -7.82
N GLN A 98 -39.74 -22.97 -7.26
CA GLN A 98 -39.01 -23.98 -8.03
C GLN A 98 -40.01 -24.86 -8.80
N ILE A 99 -40.02 -24.76 -10.13
CA ILE A 99 -40.87 -25.61 -10.99
C ILE A 99 -40.14 -26.93 -11.22
N LYS A 100 -40.57 -27.99 -10.54
CA LYS A 100 -40.13 -29.37 -10.85
C LYS A 100 -41.11 -29.98 -11.84
N VAL A 101 -40.65 -30.25 -13.06
CA VAL A 101 -41.44 -30.90 -14.10
C VAL A 101 -41.69 -32.35 -13.70
N LYS A 102 -42.94 -32.73 -13.44
CA LYS A 102 -43.36 -34.13 -13.38
C LYS A 102 -43.73 -34.57 -14.79
N SER A 103 -42.90 -35.39 -15.42
CA SER A 103 -43.28 -36.07 -16.66
C SER A 103 -44.49 -36.96 -16.40
N GLN A 104 -45.54 -36.75 -17.17
CA GLN A 104 -46.79 -37.51 -17.12
C GLN A 104 -46.52 -38.94 -17.60
N ILE A 105 -46.31 -39.89 -16.68
CA ILE A 105 -46.45 -41.31 -17.02
C ILE A 105 -47.95 -41.63 -16.94
N ASN A 106 -48.52 -41.64 -18.14
CA ASN A 106 -49.85 -42.07 -18.58
C ASN A 106 -50.57 -43.06 -17.64
N GLN A 107 -51.69 -42.64 -17.05
CA GLN A 107 -52.66 -43.53 -16.44
C GLN A 107 -53.64 -44.03 -17.52
N ASN A 108 -53.60 -45.31 -17.86
CA ASN A 108 -54.65 -45.96 -18.66
C ASN A 108 -55.70 -46.61 -17.73
N PRO A 109 -57.03 -46.45 -17.95
CA PRO A 109 -58.05 -46.82 -16.96
C PRO A 109 -58.69 -48.21 -17.17
N LYS A 110 -59.15 -48.77 -16.04
CA LYS A 110 -60.26 -49.75 -15.84
C LYS A 110 -60.13 -51.21 -16.32
N SER A 111 -60.15 -52.12 -15.34
CA SER A 111 -61.22 -53.13 -15.14
C SER A 111 -61.23 -53.50 -13.63
N THR A 112 -62.28 -53.18 -12.84
CA THR A 112 -63.60 -53.84 -12.68
C THR A 112 -63.52 -55.15 -11.87
N VAL A 113 -64.09 -55.12 -10.62
CA VAL A 113 -64.92 -56.18 -9.94
C VAL A 113 -64.09 -57.30 -9.24
N ILE A 114 -64.18 -57.70 -7.94
CA ILE A 114 -65.16 -57.69 -6.79
C ILE A 114 -64.39 -57.91 -5.46
N PRO A 115 -64.91 -57.49 -4.29
CA PRO A 115 -64.32 -57.73 -2.96
C PRO A 115 -64.62 -59.11 -2.33
N LYS A 116 -63.68 -59.63 -1.52
CA LYS A 116 -63.91 -60.54 -0.37
C LYS A 116 -62.76 -60.32 0.62
N SER A 117 -62.97 -59.74 1.81
CA SER A 117 -63.51 -60.33 3.05
C SER A 117 -62.75 -61.56 3.52
N LYS A 118 -62.00 -61.37 4.63
CA LYS A 118 -61.65 -62.28 5.74
C LYS A 118 -61.21 -63.71 5.38
N ASP A 119 -59.97 -64.06 5.75
CA ASP A 119 -59.60 -64.64 7.05
C ASP A 119 -58.12 -64.36 7.35
#